data_AF-A0A5E4SNZ3-F1
#
_entry.id   AF-A0A5E4SNZ3-F1
#
_cell.length_a   1.000
_cell.length_b   1.000
_cell.length_c   1.000
_cell.angle_alpha   90.00
_cell.angle_beta   90.00
_cell.angle_gamma   90.00
#
_symmetry.space_group_name_H-M   'P 1'
#
loop_
_entity.id
_entity.type
_entity.pdbx_description
1 polymer ?
#
loop_
_entity_poly.entity_id
_entity_poly.type
_entity_poly.pdbx_seq_one_letter_code
_entity_poly.pdbx_strand_id
1 'polypeptide(L)'
;MAAAIALSSHAVLAQAPASDSTLPVQGMPEKQQGAVDALTKMSRYLRTLQRFRVEGDTVTDAVLSTGQNVGFLHHTDMSVQRPNKVRAVVIGQDRNRGFVYDGKTFTLYDETQGKRFYSQVAAPPTIDALVKDIDAKYGIGLPLADLFYWGMDPDDVSGLRSALFIGLDRVNGEWCNHYAYQQPDVDWELWIRTGSRPLPCRFVITDTSQPSRPTHAVNYRWDLNPKFSAGTFAYQAPAGAQRIEMRPPGPPQDALPGQPGQAGQAGQAAGGKQ
;
A
#
# COMPACT_ATOMS: atom_id res chain seq x y z
N MET A 1 7.93 51.33 -47.95
CA MET A 1 7.89 51.16 -46.48
C MET A 1 7.14 49.88 -46.18
N ALA A 2 7.82 48.84 -45.74
CA ALA A 2 7.22 47.58 -45.30
C ALA A 2 7.65 47.36 -43.85
N ALA A 3 6.70 47.33 -42.92
CA ALA A 3 6.95 47.13 -41.50
C ALA A 3 6.76 45.64 -41.19
N ALA A 4 7.84 44.97 -40.78
CA ALA A 4 7.80 43.61 -40.26
C ALA A 4 7.46 43.65 -38.76
N ILE A 5 6.38 42.99 -38.36
CA ILE A 5 5.99 42.82 -36.96
C ILE A 5 6.61 41.51 -36.48
N ALA A 6 7.63 41.60 -35.63
CA ALA A 6 8.20 40.45 -34.94
C ALA A 6 7.33 40.11 -33.72
N LEU A 7 6.67 38.96 -33.75
CA LEU A 7 5.97 38.39 -32.60
C LEU A 7 6.97 37.61 -31.73
N SER A 8 7.38 38.20 -30.62
CA SER A 8 8.20 37.54 -29.60
C SER A 8 7.31 36.66 -28.70
N SER A 9 7.37 35.34 -28.92
CA SER A 9 6.78 34.33 -28.04
C SER A 9 7.52 34.30 -26.70
N HIS A 10 6.90 34.83 -25.65
CA HIS A 10 7.40 34.65 -24.29
C HIS A 10 6.87 33.30 -23.77
N ALA A 11 7.77 32.33 -23.60
CA ALA A 11 7.46 31.11 -22.87
C ALA A 11 7.20 31.48 -21.41
N VAL A 12 5.94 31.44 -20.99
CA VAL A 12 5.57 31.55 -19.58
C VAL A 12 5.97 30.23 -18.91
N LEU A 13 7.16 30.18 -18.33
CA LEU A 13 7.51 29.14 -17.37
C LEU A 13 6.64 29.32 -16.13
N ALA A 14 5.75 28.37 -15.87
CA ALA A 14 5.01 28.31 -14.62
C ALA A 14 6.02 28.16 -13.47
N GLN A 15 6.25 29.23 -12.73
CA GLN A 15 7.02 29.18 -11.49
C GLN A 15 6.14 28.53 -10.43
N ALA A 16 6.55 27.36 -9.93
CA ALA A 16 5.91 26.75 -8.77
C ALA A 16 6.00 27.71 -7.57
N PRO A 17 4.96 27.80 -6.72
CA PRO A 17 5.03 28.63 -5.51
C PRO A 17 6.20 28.13 -4.64
N ALA A 18 7.02 29.06 -4.16
CA ALA A 18 8.07 28.75 -3.21
C ALA A 18 7.44 28.27 -1.90
N SER A 19 7.67 27.00 -1.55
CA SER A 19 7.33 26.48 -0.23
C SER A 19 8.29 27.09 0.79
N ASP A 20 7.78 27.97 1.66
CA ASP A 20 8.47 28.47 2.86
C ASP A 20 8.56 27.35 3.91
N SER A 21 9.32 26.31 3.61
CA SER A 21 9.66 25.25 4.56
C SER A 21 11.17 25.14 4.63
N THR A 22 11.80 26.14 5.25
CA THR A 22 13.18 26.04 5.70
C THR A 22 13.22 25.18 6.96
N LEU A 23 13.18 23.86 6.78
CA LEU A 23 13.58 22.93 7.83
C LEU A 23 15.10 23.07 8.03
N PRO A 24 15.60 23.13 9.28
CA PRO A 24 17.03 23.17 9.53
C PRO A 24 17.67 21.86 9.05
N VAL A 25 18.44 21.96 7.97
CA VAL A 25 19.43 20.94 7.59
C VAL A 25 20.59 21.07 8.57
N GLN A 26 20.89 19.99 9.32
CA GLN A 26 22.22 19.48 9.70
C GLN A 26 22.12 18.58 10.96
N GLY A 27 22.53 17.30 10.85
CA GLY A 27 23.02 16.50 11.99
C GLY A 27 22.29 15.19 12.29
N MET A 28 22.76 14.06 11.71
CA MET A 28 22.25 12.67 11.89
C MET A 28 20.73 12.50 11.66
N PRO A 29 20.23 11.30 11.33
CA PRO A 29 18.79 11.12 11.30
C PRO A 29 18.26 11.23 12.74
N GLU A 30 17.51 12.29 13.03
CA GLU A 30 16.89 12.49 14.34
C GLU A 30 15.75 11.48 14.51
N LYS A 31 15.75 10.78 15.65
CA LYS A 31 14.65 9.89 16.04
C LYS A 31 13.81 10.58 17.11
N GLN A 32 12.83 11.37 16.67
CA GLN A 32 11.89 12.06 17.55
C GLN A 32 10.95 11.05 18.21
N GLN A 33 10.98 10.99 19.54
CA GLN A 33 10.16 10.05 20.30
C GLN A 33 8.65 10.21 20.01
N GLY A 34 8.20 11.45 19.77
CA GLY A 34 6.81 11.72 19.42
C GLY A 34 6.34 11.06 18.12
N ALA A 35 7.23 10.94 17.12
CA ALA A 35 6.93 10.25 15.86
C ALA A 35 6.85 8.72 16.08
N VAL A 36 7.80 8.16 16.84
CA VAL A 36 7.79 6.73 17.23
C VAL A 36 6.53 6.39 18.04
N ASP A 37 6.15 7.24 18.98
CA ASP A 37 4.95 7.07 19.79
C ASP A 37 3.67 7.15 18.94
N ALA A 38 3.64 8.03 17.94
CA ALA A 38 2.49 8.16 17.04
C ALA A 38 2.28 6.88 16.23
N LEU A 39 3.36 6.33 15.65
CA LEU A 39 3.34 5.03 14.99
C LEU A 39 2.83 3.94 15.94
N THR A 40 3.39 3.85 17.15
CA THR A 40 3.00 2.84 18.15
C THR A 40 1.53 2.97 18.59
N LYS A 41 1.02 4.21 18.72
CA LYS A 41 -0.39 4.49 19.07
C LYS A 41 -1.34 4.08 17.94
N MET A 42 -0.99 4.41 16.69
CA MET A 42 -1.74 4.01 15.50
C MET A 42 -1.79 2.49 15.36
N SER A 43 -0.65 1.82 15.46
CA SER A 43 -0.52 0.35 15.48
C SER A 43 -1.40 -0.30 16.54
N ARG A 44 -1.36 0.22 17.77
CA ARG A 44 -2.23 -0.25 18.87
C ARG A 44 -3.70 -0.04 18.55
N TYR A 45 -4.08 1.11 17.98
CA TYR A 45 -5.46 1.39 17.63
C TYR A 45 -5.98 0.43 16.54
N LEU A 46 -5.20 0.17 15.49
CA LEU A 46 -5.54 -0.79 14.44
C LEU A 46 -5.84 -2.19 14.99
N ARG A 47 -5.08 -2.64 16.02
CA ARG A 47 -5.31 -3.92 16.70
C ARG A 47 -6.66 -4.02 17.41
N THR A 48 -7.21 -2.89 17.85
CA THR A 48 -8.52 -2.88 18.53
C THR A 48 -9.69 -3.08 17.55
N LEU A 49 -9.48 -2.83 16.26
CA LEU A 49 -10.54 -2.90 15.26
C LEU A 49 -10.93 -4.34 14.95
N GLN A 50 -12.09 -4.76 15.45
CA GLN A 50 -12.65 -6.08 15.17
C GLN A 50 -13.35 -6.16 13.80
N ARG A 51 -13.90 -5.04 13.32
CA ARG A 51 -14.66 -4.97 12.09
C ARG A 51 -14.49 -3.60 11.44
N PHE A 52 -14.08 -3.56 10.18
CA PHE A 52 -13.92 -2.31 9.43
C PHE A 52 -13.95 -2.58 7.93
N ARG A 53 -14.23 -1.53 7.17
CA ARG A 53 -14.00 -1.47 5.72
C ARG A 53 -13.01 -0.34 5.47
N VAL A 54 -12.06 -0.59 4.59
CA VAL A 54 -11.07 0.40 4.17
C VAL A 54 -11.01 0.41 2.65
N GLU A 55 -11.07 1.60 2.09
CA GLU A 55 -10.78 1.83 0.68
C GLU A 55 -9.38 2.43 0.56
N GLY A 56 -8.64 2.03 -0.47
CA GLY A 56 -7.30 2.53 -0.78
C GLY A 56 -7.20 2.94 -2.24
N ASP A 57 -7.01 4.24 -2.49
CA ASP A 57 -6.58 4.72 -3.81
C ASP A 57 -5.06 4.72 -3.85
N THR A 58 -4.52 3.88 -4.73
CA THR A 58 -3.09 3.59 -4.79
C THR A 58 -2.48 4.02 -6.11
N VAL A 59 -1.22 4.45 -6.07
CA VAL A 59 -0.34 4.54 -7.23
C VAL A 59 0.94 3.77 -6.91
N THR A 60 1.35 2.88 -7.80
CA THR A 60 2.58 2.09 -7.65
C THR A 60 3.42 2.23 -8.90
N ASP A 61 4.69 2.59 -8.72
CA ASP A 61 5.64 2.64 -9.81
C ASP A 61 6.08 1.23 -10.22
N ALA A 62 6.08 0.96 -11.52
CA ALA A 62 6.89 -0.10 -12.11
C ALA A 62 8.11 0.54 -12.80
N VAL A 63 9.27 -0.08 -12.65
CA VAL A 63 10.49 0.34 -13.34
C VAL A 63 10.56 -0.36 -14.68
N LEU A 64 10.55 0.41 -15.77
CA LEU A 64 10.72 -0.11 -17.12
C LEU A 64 12.18 -0.53 -17.36
N SER A 65 12.42 -1.33 -18.41
CA SER A 65 13.79 -1.70 -18.82
C SER A 65 14.67 -0.51 -19.18
N THR A 66 14.08 0.65 -19.45
CA THR A 66 14.77 1.93 -19.68
C THR A 66 15.20 2.63 -18.39
N GLY A 67 14.83 2.11 -17.22
CA GLY A 67 15.02 2.76 -15.91
C GLY A 67 13.95 3.80 -15.56
N GLN A 68 12.95 4.00 -16.42
CA GLN A 68 11.84 4.92 -16.16
C GLN A 68 10.84 4.32 -15.17
N ASN A 69 10.46 5.09 -14.15
CA ASN A 69 9.31 4.76 -13.30
C ASN A 69 8.01 5.14 -14.01
N VAL A 70 7.05 4.21 -14.03
CA VAL A 70 5.69 4.43 -14.54
C VAL A 70 4.69 4.06 -13.46
N GLY A 71 3.87 5.02 -13.06
CA GLY A 71 2.85 4.84 -12.03
C GLY A 71 1.59 4.14 -12.55
N PHE A 72 1.16 3.10 -11.85
CA PHE A 72 -0.08 2.37 -12.10
C PHE A 72 -1.08 2.64 -10.98
N LEU A 73 -2.29 3.05 -11.34
CA LEU A 73 -3.33 3.38 -10.38
C LEU A 73 -4.22 2.15 -10.11
N HIS A 74 -4.52 1.92 -8.83
CA HIS A 74 -5.51 0.94 -8.41
C HIS A 74 -6.40 1.48 -7.31
N HIS A 75 -7.67 1.07 -7.33
CA HIS A 75 -8.59 1.24 -6.22
C HIS A 75 -8.79 -0.10 -5.52
N THR A 76 -8.59 -0.16 -4.21
CA THR A 76 -8.83 -1.35 -3.40
C THR A 76 -9.98 -1.11 -2.43
N ASP A 77 -10.95 -2.03 -2.39
CA ASP A 77 -11.95 -2.11 -1.33
C ASP A 77 -11.67 -3.34 -0.48
N MET A 78 -11.41 -3.16 0.80
CA MET A 78 -11.17 -4.24 1.74
C MET A 78 -12.17 -4.22 2.89
N SER A 79 -12.88 -5.34 3.06
CA SER A 79 -13.74 -5.62 4.20
C SER A 79 -13.03 -6.59 5.14
N VAL A 80 -13.03 -6.29 6.44
CA VAL A 80 -12.33 -7.08 7.46
C VAL A 80 -13.25 -7.36 8.65
N GLN A 81 -13.27 -8.61 9.07
CA GLN A 81 -13.84 -9.04 10.35
C GLN A 81 -12.84 -9.99 11.03
N ARG A 82 -12.17 -9.49 12.07
CA ARG A 82 -11.19 -10.25 12.85
C ARG A 82 -11.87 -11.39 13.63
N PRO A 83 -11.12 -12.46 13.96
CA PRO A 83 -9.70 -12.66 13.65
C PRO A 83 -9.44 -13.22 12.24
N ASN A 84 -10.48 -13.63 11.50
CA ASN A 84 -10.30 -14.65 10.47
C ASN A 84 -11.14 -14.46 9.20
N LYS A 85 -11.63 -13.25 8.92
CA LYS A 85 -12.39 -12.97 7.70
C LYS A 85 -11.90 -11.70 7.03
N VAL A 86 -11.52 -11.81 5.76
CA VAL A 86 -11.16 -10.66 4.94
C VAL A 86 -11.58 -10.90 3.50
N ARG A 87 -12.05 -9.84 2.85
CA ARG A 87 -12.27 -9.81 1.41
C ARG A 87 -11.66 -8.52 0.89
N ALA A 88 -10.87 -8.63 -0.18
CA ALA A 88 -10.40 -7.46 -0.90
C ALA A 88 -10.73 -7.58 -2.38
N VAL A 89 -11.12 -6.45 -2.98
CA VAL A 89 -11.31 -6.29 -4.42
C VAL A 89 -10.39 -5.18 -4.88
N VAL A 90 -9.58 -5.45 -5.89
CA VAL A 90 -8.68 -4.49 -6.52
C VAL A 90 -9.20 -4.24 -7.94
N ILE A 91 -9.51 -2.97 -8.21
CA ILE A 91 -10.02 -2.45 -9.47
C ILE A 91 -8.91 -1.60 -10.11
N GLY A 92 -8.59 -1.87 -11.38
CA GLY A 92 -7.58 -1.13 -12.15
C GLY A 92 -7.88 -1.13 -13.65
N GLN A 93 -6.88 -0.80 -14.48
CA GLN A 93 -6.96 -0.73 -15.96
C GLN A 93 -7.31 -2.11 -16.57
N ASP A 94 -8.60 -2.46 -16.56
CA ASP A 94 -9.23 -3.66 -17.14
C ASP A 94 -9.00 -5.00 -16.40
N ARG A 95 -8.68 -4.95 -15.10
CA ARG A 95 -8.50 -6.15 -14.28
C ARG A 95 -9.24 -6.00 -12.95
N ASN A 96 -10.17 -6.91 -12.70
CA ASN A 96 -10.79 -7.09 -11.39
C ASN A 96 -10.19 -8.32 -10.75
N ARG A 97 -9.26 -8.12 -9.82
CA ARG A 97 -8.70 -9.21 -9.03
C ARG A 97 -9.07 -9.02 -7.59
N GLY A 98 -9.03 -10.09 -6.81
CA GLY A 98 -9.30 -9.98 -5.40
C GLY A 98 -9.07 -11.28 -4.69
N PHE A 99 -9.29 -11.25 -3.39
CA PHE A 99 -9.24 -12.45 -2.59
C PHE A 99 -10.35 -12.46 -1.55
N VAL A 100 -10.68 -13.66 -1.10
CA VAL A 100 -11.58 -13.92 0.01
C VAL A 100 -10.92 -14.94 0.92
N TYR A 101 -10.96 -14.68 2.22
CA TYR A 101 -10.56 -15.63 3.24
C TYR A 101 -11.65 -15.71 4.30
N ASP A 102 -12.05 -16.94 4.62
CA ASP A 102 -13.20 -17.27 5.46
C ASP A 102 -12.81 -17.84 6.83
N GLY A 103 -11.52 -17.93 7.12
CA GLY A 103 -10.95 -18.47 8.34
C GLY A 103 -10.28 -19.83 8.18
N LYS A 104 -10.42 -20.46 7.01
CA LYS A 104 -9.87 -21.79 6.69
C LYS A 104 -9.34 -21.90 5.27
N THR A 105 -9.92 -21.15 4.33
CA THR A 105 -9.62 -21.23 2.90
C THR A 105 -9.29 -19.84 2.40
N PHE A 106 -8.11 -19.69 1.81
CA PHE A 106 -7.77 -18.51 1.04
C PHE A 106 -8.15 -18.76 -0.42
N THR A 107 -8.96 -17.86 -0.98
CA THR A 107 -9.33 -17.87 -2.40
C THR A 107 -8.78 -16.62 -3.07
N LEU A 108 -7.96 -16.79 -4.09
CA LEU A 108 -7.52 -15.71 -4.97
C LEU A 108 -8.29 -15.85 -6.29
N TYR A 109 -8.80 -14.75 -6.82
CA TYR A 109 -9.50 -14.74 -8.09
C TYR A 109 -9.07 -13.56 -8.96
N ASP A 110 -9.19 -13.76 -10.26
CA ASP A 110 -8.80 -12.79 -11.27
C ASP A 110 -9.80 -12.85 -12.43
N GLU A 111 -10.36 -11.69 -12.76
CA GLU A 111 -11.15 -11.46 -13.96
C GLU A 111 -10.39 -10.50 -14.87
N THR A 112 -9.84 -11.06 -15.95
CA THR A 112 -9.05 -10.33 -16.94
C THR A 112 -9.53 -10.70 -18.33
N GLN A 113 -9.80 -9.70 -19.17
CA GLN A 113 -10.18 -9.88 -20.59
C GLN A 113 -11.34 -10.88 -20.79
N GLY A 114 -12.35 -10.83 -19.92
CA GLY A 114 -13.54 -11.69 -19.99
C GLY A 114 -13.33 -13.14 -19.54
N LYS A 115 -12.10 -13.52 -19.16
CA LYS A 115 -11.80 -14.83 -18.55
C LYS A 115 -11.85 -14.71 -17.03
N ARG A 116 -12.31 -15.75 -16.36
CA ARG A 116 -12.45 -15.81 -14.90
C ARG A 116 -11.66 -16.98 -14.36
N PHE A 117 -10.68 -16.71 -13.52
CA PHE A 117 -9.85 -17.72 -12.88
C PHE A 117 -9.93 -17.59 -11.37
N TYR A 118 -9.78 -18.71 -10.68
CA TYR A 118 -9.61 -18.70 -9.23
C TYR A 118 -8.72 -19.84 -8.75
N SER A 119 -8.10 -19.64 -7.60
CA SER A 119 -7.31 -20.63 -6.88
C SER A 119 -7.76 -20.69 -5.43
N GLN A 120 -7.65 -21.86 -4.82
CA GLN A 120 -7.99 -22.07 -3.41
C GLN A 120 -6.94 -22.93 -2.73
N VAL A 121 -6.53 -22.48 -1.55
CA VAL A 121 -5.57 -23.16 -0.68
C VAL A 121 -6.08 -23.15 0.76
N ALA A 122 -5.69 -24.16 1.54
CA ALA A 122 -5.91 -24.12 2.98
C ALA A 122 -5.07 -23.01 3.59
N ALA A 123 -5.61 -22.33 4.59
CA ALA A 123 -4.99 -21.18 5.23
C ALA A 123 -5.04 -21.33 6.76
N PRO A 124 -4.11 -20.70 7.49
CA PRO A 124 -4.10 -20.68 8.95
C PRO A 124 -5.36 -19.99 9.51
N PRO A 125 -5.64 -20.06 10.83
CA PRO A 125 -6.93 -19.63 11.40
C PRO A 125 -7.06 -18.12 11.67
N THR A 126 -6.05 -17.30 11.39
CA THR A 126 -6.07 -15.86 11.62
C THR A 126 -5.57 -15.09 10.40
N ILE A 127 -6.07 -13.86 10.21
CA ILE A 127 -5.59 -12.95 9.16
C ILE A 127 -4.09 -12.67 9.35
N ASP A 128 -3.65 -12.55 10.59
CA ASP A 128 -2.26 -12.25 10.90
C ASP A 128 -1.31 -13.38 10.44
N ALA A 129 -1.71 -14.63 10.65
CA ALA A 129 -0.98 -15.78 10.13
C ALA A 129 -1.16 -15.93 8.60
N LEU A 130 -2.35 -15.61 8.06
CA LEU A 130 -2.63 -15.69 6.62
C LEU A 130 -1.66 -14.83 5.81
N VAL A 131 -1.49 -13.56 6.19
CA VAL A 131 -0.64 -12.61 5.45
C VAL A 131 0.78 -13.17 5.33
N LYS A 132 1.34 -13.71 6.42
CA LYS A 132 2.67 -14.33 6.44
C LYS A 132 2.72 -15.64 5.64
N ASP A 133 1.70 -16.49 5.77
CA ASP A 133 1.64 -17.81 5.13
C ASP A 133 1.56 -17.72 3.60
N ILE A 134 0.73 -16.81 3.09
CA ILE A 134 0.54 -16.62 1.65
C ILE A 134 1.78 -16.00 1.01
N ASP A 135 2.41 -15.05 1.69
CA ASP A 135 3.67 -14.45 1.23
C ASP A 135 4.79 -15.50 1.21
N ALA A 136 5.01 -16.22 2.32
CA ALA A 136 6.09 -17.20 2.42
C ALA A 136 5.95 -18.39 1.44
N LYS A 137 4.74 -18.89 1.22
CA LYS A 137 4.51 -20.06 0.34
C LYS A 137 4.42 -19.70 -1.13
N TYR A 138 3.87 -18.53 -1.45
CA TYR A 138 3.46 -18.19 -2.82
C TYR A 138 4.06 -16.89 -3.35
N GLY A 139 4.78 -16.12 -2.53
CA GLY A 139 5.33 -14.81 -2.91
C GLY A 139 4.24 -13.77 -3.22
N ILE A 140 3.03 -13.97 -2.69
CA ILE A 140 1.88 -13.11 -2.99
C ILE A 140 1.73 -12.07 -1.89
N GLY A 141 2.11 -10.83 -2.20
CA GLY A 141 1.78 -9.67 -1.37
C GLY A 141 0.30 -9.32 -1.47
N LEU A 142 -0.42 -9.34 -0.34
CA LEU A 142 -1.82 -8.93 -0.29
C LEU A 142 -1.93 -7.40 -0.36
N PRO A 143 -2.91 -6.84 -1.09
CA PRO A 143 -3.14 -5.40 -1.10
C PRO A 143 -3.42 -4.90 0.32
N LEU A 144 -2.90 -3.71 0.66
CA LEU A 144 -3.05 -3.08 1.98
C LEU A 144 -2.54 -3.97 3.15
N ALA A 145 -1.61 -4.90 2.89
CA ALA A 145 -1.02 -5.77 3.92
C ALA A 145 -0.37 -4.99 5.07
N ASP A 146 0.14 -3.78 4.80
CA ASP A 146 0.77 -2.89 5.77
C ASP A 146 -0.12 -2.60 6.98
N LEU A 147 -1.45 -2.49 6.77
CA LEU A 147 -2.42 -2.28 7.85
C LEU A 147 -2.44 -3.42 8.86
N PHE A 148 -2.10 -4.63 8.40
CA PHE A 148 -1.98 -5.80 9.25
C PHE A 148 -0.58 -5.89 9.85
N TYR A 149 0.49 -5.55 9.12
CA TYR A 149 1.85 -5.54 9.65
C TYR A 149 2.05 -4.51 10.77
N TRP A 150 1.66 -3.25 10.57
CA TRP A 150 1.66 -2.23 11.64
C TRP A 150 0.79 -2.66 12.82
N GLY A 151 -0.28 -3.41 12.54
CA GLY A 151 -1.14 -4.02 13.52
C GLY A 151 -0.58 -5.28 14.19
N MET A 152 0.58 -5.81 13.82
CA MET A 152 1.08 -7.09 14.33
C MET A 152 2.29 -6.95 15.24
N ASP A 153 3.27 -6.12 14.89
CA ASP A 153 4.58 -6.18 15.53
C ASP A 153 4.88 -4.93 16.38
N PRO A 154 5.22 -5.06 17.67
CA PRO A 154 5.81 -3.96 18.44
C PRO A 154 7.25 -3.63 18.02
N ASP A 155 7.96 -4.53 17.32
CA ASP A 155 9.36 -4.37 16.91
C ASP A 155 9.53 -3.57 15.61
N ASP A 156 8.44 -3.21 14.92
CA ASP A 156 8.44 -2.37 13.70
C ASP A 156 9.22 -1.04 13.89
N VAL A 157 9.29 -0.54 15.12
CA VAL A 157 10.01 0.71 15.47
C VAL A 157 11.52 0.52 15.68
N SER A 158 11.98 -0.71 15.86
CA SER A 158 13.38 -1.02 16.20
C SER A 158 14.33 -0.76 15.03
N GLY A 159 13.87 -1.03 13.79
CA GLY A 159 14.65 -0.81 12.57
C GLY A 159 14.75 0.65 12.12
N LEU A 160 13.98 1.57 12.73
CA LEU A 160 13.97 2.99 12.35
C LEU A 160 15.33 3.65 12.61
N ARG A 161 15.95 4.13 11.53
CA ARG A 161 17.14 5.00 11.55
C ARG A 161 16.76 6.45 11.86
N SER A 162 15.61 6.91 11.35
CA SER A 162 15.07 8.26 11.52
C SER A 162 13.58 8.20 11.80
N ALA A 163 13.06 9.17 12.56
CA ALA A 163 11.63 9.36 12.76
C ALA A 163 11.35 10.83 13.05
N LEU A 164 10.64 11.51 12.15
CA LEU A 164 10.39 12.95 12.21
C LEU A 164 8.91 13.24 12.16
N PHE A 165 8.45 14.19 12.97
CA PHE A 165 7.18 14.88 12.75
C PHE A 165 7.43 16.05 11.80
N ILE A 166 6.67 16.09 10.70
CA ILE A 166 6.82 17.08 9.64
C ILE A 166 5.82 18.22 9.81
N GLY A 167 4.56 17.90 10.10
CA GLY A 167 3.52 18.92 10.20
C GLY A 167 2.11 18.36 10.25
N LEU A 168 1.13 19.24 10.04
CA LEU A 168 -0.29 18.91 10.02
C LEU A 168 -0.85 19.20 8.63
N ASP A 169 -1.40 18.18 7.98
CA ASP A 169 -1.97 18.26 6.65
C ASP A 169 -3.45 17.89 6.64
N ARG A 170 -4.12 18.25 5.55
CA ARG A 170 -5.50 17.82 5.29
C ARG A 170 -5.53 16.78 4.18
N VAL A 171 -5.89 15.54 4.51
CA VAL A 171 -5.96 14.40 3.58
C VAL A 171 -7.40 13.91 3.52
N ASN A 172 -8.02 13.89 2.33
CA ASN A 172 -9.42 13.49 2.15
C ASN A 172 -10.42 14.18 3.10
N GLY A 173 -10.13 15.43 3.47
CA GLY A 173 -10.95 16.23 4.39
C GLY A 173 -10.62 16.08 5.87
N GLU A 174 -9.81 15.08 6.25
CA GLU A 174 -9.38 14.78 7.62
C GLU A 174 -8.07 15.50 7.98
N TRP A 175 -7.94 15.95 9.23
CA TRP A 175 -6.70 16.52 9.77
C TRP A 175 -5.76 15.40 10.22
N CYS A 176 -4.57 15.32 9.60
CA CYS A 176 -3.62 14.24 9.81
C CYS A 176 -2.21 14.78 10.06
N ASN A 177 -1.58 14.32 11.14
CA ASN A 177 -0.18 14.59 11.41
C ASN A 177 0.68 13.82 10.41
N HIS A 178 1.60 14.51 9.75
CA HIS A 178 2.55 13.96 8.79
C HIS A 178 3.85 13.58 9.50
N TYR A 179 4.29 12.35 9.29
CA TYR A 179 5.55 11.82 9.79
C TYR A 179 6.39 11.27 8.64
N ALA A 180 7.72 11.42 8.75
CA ALA A 180 8.69 10.81 7.85
C ALA A 180 9.60 9.85 8.64
N TYR A 181 9.90 8.71 8.05
CA TYR A 181 10.65 7.62 8.64
C TYR A 181 11.70 7.12 7.65
N GLN A 182 12.82 6.62 8.19
CA GLN A 182 13.85 5.99 7.38
C GLN A 182 14.27 4.65 8.00
N GLN A 183 14.49 3.67 7.14
CA GLN A 183 15.01 2.34 7.46
C GLN A 183 16.09 1.96 6.43
N PRO A 184 16.84 0.87 6.62
CA PRO A 184 17.67 0.33 5.55
C PRO A 184 16.85 0.13 4.28
N ASP A 185 17.38 0.59 3.14
CA ASP A 185 16.81 0.39 1.80
C ASP A 185 15.44 1.03 1.54
N VAL A 186 14.87 1.77 2.50
CA VAL A 186 13.55 2.37 2.35
C VAL A 186 13.37 3.67 3.14
N ASP A 187 12.76 4.66 2.48
CA ASP A 187 12.23 5.87 3.10
C ASP A 187 10.70 5.83 3.01
N TRP A 188 9.99 6.23 4.07
CA TRP A 188 8.53 6.21 4.07
C TRP A 188 7.91 7.32 4.88
N GLU A 189 6.74 7.75 4.44
CA GLU A 189 5.94 8.81 5.03
C GLU A 189 4.57 8.26 5.42
N LEU A 190 4.05 8.72 6.56
CA LEU A 190 2.75 8.32 7.06
C LEU A 190 2.00 9.53 7.61
N TRP A 191 0.76 9.69 7.15
CA TRP A 191 -0.17 10.67 7.68
C TRP A 191 -1.14 9.95 8.61
N ILE A 192 -1.20 10.35 9.88
CA ILE A 192 -2.04 9.72 10.91
C ILE A 192 -3.10 10.70 11.37
N ARG A 193 -4.36 10.30 11.34
CA ARG A 193 -5.48 11.15 11.76
C ARG A 193 -5.29 11.62 13.21
N THR A 194 -5.55 12.90 13.44
CA THR A 194 -5.52 13.49 14.78
C THR A 194 -6.67 12.99 15.67
N GLY A 195 -6.52 13.14 16.99
CA GLY A 195 -7.57 12.81 17.96
C GLY A 195 -7.57 11.34 18.42
N SER A 196 -8.73 10.86 18.89
CA SER A 196 -8.87 9.58 19.59
C SER A 196 -8.86 8.35 18.70
N ARG A 197 -8.85 8.53 17.37
CA ARG A 197 -8.89 7.45 16.39
C ARG A 197 -7.74 7.61 15.37
N PRO A 198 -6.49 7.35 15.79
CA PRO A 198 -5.30 7.56 14.97
C PRO A 198 -5.22 6.51 13.87
N LEU A 199 -5.91 6.74 12.76
CA LEU A 199 -5.90 5.88 11.58
C LEU A 199 -4.93 6.43 10.53
N PRO A 200 -4.29 5.58 9.72
CA PRO A 200 -3.59 6.00 8.51
C PRO A 200 -4.55 6.77 7.58
N CYS A 201 -4.16 7.98 7.18
CA CYS A 201 -4.83 8.77 6.15
C CYS A 201 -4.16 8.58 4.79
N ARG A 202 -2.83 8.57 4.78
CA ARG A 202 -1.99 8.37 3.60
C ARG A 202 -0.70 7.67 4.00
N PHE A 203 -0.17 6.85 3.10
CA PHE A 203 1.13 6.22 3.22
C PHE A 203 1.90 6.40 1.91
N VAL A 204 3.20 6.66 1.99
CA VAL A 204 4.11 6.69 0.85
C VAL A 204 5.36 5.93 1.25
N ILE A 205 5.85 5.07 0.36
CA ILE A 205 7.09 4.31 0.55
C ILE A 205 7.94 4.43 -0.71
N THR A 206 9.23 4.64 -0.52
CA THR A 206 10.24 4.81 -1.58
C THR A 206 11.31 3.76 -1.38
N ASP A 207 11.52 2.90 -2.38
CA ASP A 207 12.63 1.95 -2.39
C ASP A 207 13.93 2.70 -2.68
N THR A 208 14.78 2.85 -1.67
CA THR A 208 16.05 3.56 -1.81
C THR A 208 17.20 2.66 -2.26
N SER A 209 16.98 1.35 -2.35
CA SER A 209 17.97 0.39 -2.88
C SER A 209 18.09 0.46 -4.40
N GLN A 210 17.03 0.89 -5.08
CA GLN A 210 17.02 1.03 -6.53
C GLN A 210 17.45 2.44 -6.99
N PRO A 211 18.26 2.56 -8.06
CA PRO A 211 18.69 3.87 -8.57
C PRO A 211 17.54 4.81 -8.96
N SER A 212 16.46 4.27 -9.56
CA SER A 212 15.30 5.07 -9.97
C SER A 212 14.34 5.39 -8.83
N ARG A 213 14.55 4.81 -7.64
CA ARG A 213 13.75 5.02 -6.42
C ARG A 213 12.24 4.94 -6.65
N PRO A 214 11.71 3.80 -7.11
CA PRO A 214 10.28 3.64 -7.34
C PRO A 214 9.49 3.82 -6.05
N THR A 215 8.29 4.35 -6.20
CA THR A 215 7.41 4.66 -5.08
C THR A 215 6.12 3.84 -5.10
N HIS A 216 5.54 3.66 -3.93
CA HIS A 216 4.17 3.25 -3.76
C HIS A 216 3.47 4.21 -2.80
N ALA A 217 2.27 4.66 -3.15
CA ALA A 217 1.49 5.55 -2.33
C ALA A 217 0.05 5.09 -2.24
N VAL A 218 -0.56 5.27 -1.06
CA VAL A 218 -1.96 4.93 -0.78
C VAL A 218 -2.63 6.06 -0.03
N ASN A 219 -3.85 6.44 -0.45
CA ASN A 219 -4.76 7.26 0.33
C ASN A 219 -5.89 6.39 0.86
N TYR A 220 -6.12 6.42 2.18
CA TYR A 220 -7.11 5.57 2.83
C TYR A 220 -8.43 6.32 3.07
N ARG A 221 -9.54 5.59 2.99
CA ARG A 221 -10.85 5.98 3.53
C ARG A 221 -11.38 4.86 4.41
N TRP A 222 -11.88 5.21 5.60
CA TRP A 222 -12.25 4.23 6.62
C TRP A 222 -13.73 4.28 6.96
N ASP A 223 -14.35 3.10 7.02
CA ASP A 223 -15.62 2.86 7.70
C ASP A 223 -15.36 1.89 8.88
N LEU A 224 -15.53 2.40 10.10
CA LEU A 224 -15.31 1.64 11.33
C LEU A 224 -16.57 0.94 11.85
N ASN A 225 -17.72 1.14 11.22
CA ASN A 225 -18.95 0.47 11.60
C ASN A 225 -19.71 -0.07 10.37
N PRO A 226 -19.05 -0.84 9.49
CA PRO A 226 -19.71 -1.39 8.33
C PRO A 226 -20.69 -2.48 8.76
N LYS A 227 -21.72 -2.67 7.93
CA LYS A 227 -22.62 -3.83 8.02
C LYS A 227 -22.28 -4.78 6.89
N PHE A 228 -21.94 -6.02 7.23
CA PHE A 228 -21.68 -7.08 6.25
C PHE A 228 -22.88 -7.99 6.12
N SER A 229 -23.26 -8.31 4.88
CA SER A 229 -24.30 -9.29 4.60
C SER A 229 -23.79 -10.71 4.82
N ALA A 230 -24.72 -11.64 5.03
CA ALA A 230 -24.42 -13.06 4.98
C ALA A 230 -23.76 -13.40 3.62
N GLY A 231 -22.59 -14.01 3.65
CA GLY A 231 -21.83 -14.36 2.44
C GLY A 231 -20.76 -13.36 1.99
N THR A 232 -20.61 -12.20 2.66
CA THR A 232 -19.55 -11.21 2.31
C THR A 232 -18.14 -11.85 2.24
N PHE A 233 -17.88 -12.83 3.11
CA PHE A 233 -16.60 -13.53 3.22
C PHE A 233 -16.63 -14.96 2.66
N ALA A 234 -17.60 -15.28 1.80
CA ALA A 234 -17.65 -16.54 1.10
C ALA A 234 -17.39 -16.30 -0.39
N TYR A 235 -16.45 -17.05 -0.97
CA TYR A 235 -16.26 -17.01 -2.42
C TYR A 235 -17.22 -17.99 -3.09
N GLN A 236 -18.00 -17.48 -4.05
CA GLN A 236 -18.80 -18.29 -4.96
C GLN A 236 -18.22 -18.12 -6.35
N ALA A 237 -17.74 -19.22 -6.93
CA ALA A 237 -17.18 -19.20 -8.27
C ALA A 237 -18.29 -18.81 -9.27
N PRO A 238 -18.13 -17.72 -10.05
CA PRO A 238 -19.12 -17.34 -11.04
C PRO A 238 -19.16 -18.36 -12.19
N ALA A 239 -20.25 -18.36 -12.94
CA ALA A 239 -20.39 -19.25 -14.11
C ALA A 239 -19.22 -19.05 -15.09
N GLY A 240 -18.64 -20.17 -15.54
CA GLY A 240 -17.48 -20.19 -16.42
C GLY A 240 -16.13 -19.91 -15.74
N ALA A 241 -16.08 -19.73 -14.42
CA ALA A 241 -14.82 -19.59 -13.71
C ALA A 241 -14.01 -20.90 -13.71
N GLN A 242 -12.76 -20.81 -14.15
CA GLN A 242 -11.84 -21.93 -14.19
C GLN A 242 -10.99 -21.97 -12.93
N ARG A 243 -10.98 -23.10 -12.24
CA ARG A 243 -10.06 -23.32 -11.12
C ARG A 243 -8.67 -23.61 -11.69
N ILE A 244 -7.68 -22.87 -11.22
CA ILE A 244 -6.26 -23.14 -11.49
C ILE A 244 -5.55 -23.43 -10.16
N GLU A 245 -4.41 -24.10 -10.26
CA GLU A 245 -3.58 -24.42 -9.10
C GLU A 245 -2.75 -23.19 -8.69
N MET A 246 -2.76 -22.86 -7.40
CA MET A 246 -1.82 -21.89 -6.84
C MET A 246 -0.48 -22.59 -6.60
N ARG A 247 0.56 -22.12 -7.28
CA ARG A 247 1.90 -22.69 -7.20
C ARG A 247 2.84 -21.72 -6.48
N PRO A 248 3.83 -22.24 -5.74
CA PRO A 248 4.95 -21.43 -5.28
C PRO A 248 5.63 -20.71 -6.45
N PRO A 249 6.30 -19.58 -6.19
CA PRO A 249 7.09 -18.91 -7.22
C PRO A 249 8.13 -19.89 -7.77
N GLY A 250 8.31 -19.87 -9.09
CA GLY A 250 9.40 -20.62 -9.72
C GLY A 250 10.77 -20.11 -9.24
N PRO A 251 11.87 -20.83 -9.54
CA PRO A 251 13.20 -20.27 -9.36
C PRO A 251 13.27 -18.90 -10.07
N PRO A 252 14.04 -17.92 -9.55
CA PRO A 252 14.18 -16.61 -10.18
C PRO A 252 14.51 -16.79 -11.66
N GLN A 253 13.51 -16.58 -12.52
CA GLN A 253 13.72 -16.51 -13.95
C GLN A 253 14.13 -15.08 -14.22
N ASP A 254 15.24 -14.90 -14.94
CA ASP A 254 15.65 -13.59 -15.45
C ASP A 254 14.41 -12.86 -15.97
N ALA A 255 14.10 -11.73 -15.33
CA ALA A 255 12.84 -11.03 -15.52
C ALA A 255 12.54 -10.88 -17.01
N LEU A 256 11.45 -11.51 -17.47
CA LEU A 256 10.97 -11.31 -18.84
C LEU A 256 10.69 -9.81 -19.00
N PRO A 257 11.33 -9.12 -19.97
CA PRO A 257 11.17 -7.69 -20.12
C PRO A 257 9.71 -7.36 -20.43
N GLY A 258 9.08 -6.57 -19.55
CA GLY A 258 7.73 -6.03 -19.77
C GLY A 258 6.58 -6.68 -19.00
N GLN A 259 6.82 -7.61 -18.07
CA GLN A 259 5.80 -7.91 -17.07
C GLN A 259 5.87 -6.86 -15.95
N PRO A 260 4.78 -6.14 -15.63
CA PRO A 260 4.72 -5.36 -14.41
C PRO A 260 5.00 -6.33 -13.27
N GLY A 261 6.13 -6.14 -12.58
CA GLY A 261 6.45 -6.90 -11.38
C GLY A 261 5.22 -6.90 -10.48
N GLN A 262 4.85 -8.05 -9.94
CA GLN A 262 3.73 -8.14 -9.03
C GLN A 262 3.94 -7.07 -7.94
N ALA A 263 3.04 -6.09 -7.91
CA ALA A 263 3.08 -4.90 -7.05
C ALA A 263 2.98 -5.21 -5.54
N GLY A 264 3.36 -6.42 -5.11
CA GLY A 264 3.39 -6.86 -3.72
C GLY A 264 4.72 -6.61 -3.01
N GLN A 265 5.81 -6.29 -3.71
CA GLN A 265 7.13 -6.17 -3.06
C GLN A 265 7.42 -4.80 -2.43
N ALA A 266 6.73 -3.73 -2.82
CA ALA A 266 6.93 -2.42 -2.18
C ALA A 266 6.42 -2.39 -0.72
N GLY A 267 5.39 -3.18 -0.38
CA GLY A 267 4.93 -3.35 1.01
C GLY A 267 5.75 -4.35 1.83
N GLN A 268 6.68 -5.10 1.22
CA GLN A 268 7.53 -6.05 1.92
C GLN A 268 8.73 -5.39 2.61
N ALA A 269 9.11 -4.17 2.23
CA ALA A 269 10.27 -3.50 2.86
C ALA A 269 9.99 -3.05 4.32
N ALA A 270 8.72 -2.93 4.72
CA ALA A 270 8.36 -2.55 6.10
C ALA A 270 8.25 -3.74 7.07
N GLY A 271 8.13 -4.97 6.57
CA GLY A 271 8.12 -6.19 7.37
C GLY A 271 9.52 -6.80 7.39
N GLY A 272 10.29 -6.50 8.44
CA GLY A 272 11.70 -6.85 8.56
C GLY A 272 12.08 -8.22 8.01
N LYS A 273 13.18 -8.25 7.25
CA LYS A 273 13.94 -9.48 6.99
C LYS A 273 14.20 -10.17 8.33
N GLN A 274 13.62 -11.36 8.52
CA GLN A 274 14.23 -12.37 9.37
C GLN A 274 15.34 -13.06 8.59
#